data_AF-A0A1V5CPM7-F1
#
_entry.id   AF-A0A1V5CPM7-F1
#
_cell.length_a   1.000
_cell.length_b   1.000
_cell.length_c   1.000
_cell.angle_alpha   90.00
_cell.angle_beta   90.00
_cell.angle_gamma   90.00
#
_symmetry.space_group_name_H-M   'P 1'
#
loop_
_entity.id
_entity.type
_entity.pdbx_description
1 polymer ?
#
loop_
_entity_poly.entity_id
_entity_poly.type
_entity_poly.pdbx_seq_one_letter_code
_entity_poly.pdbx_strand_id
1 'polypeptide(L)'
;MRVIRRIDRGGFGFVEEVETSQEDRVARKTFDPLTRDPVELSALRRRFEREVRIQSAIRHSNIMPVLEAGLSDSPPWFLMPLASMSLEGKLQDDHRNSRFDTQPWPDILAAAEELHRLGYVHRDLKPANILLVQNKWVIADFGLILPTMRDTTILTGSSSAYGSRNYTAPEQTTDFRNTPEQADIYALGCILHDATDPTPTRIPFAQIRTGGIYGPLLEKCTEVDPRRRFPTIAALRAALFDLWRTSSFPPPPVDDAAILQHVLDNPESPEAWRRFLKYVENLPANSHDLLLRAINSDLLLQLNTLDNVLFGRLVTLLCQWAGGNAFEWEYCDVVGDRLLDVYRVGPVRLRCDIVLAALKLAVSHNRWHVMRQAGGMLGTAADNGLVDRLLIEISLDPTIENRLRQIESIIHWPREHWHERIANFLEESLATTQI
;
A
#
# COMPACT_ATOMS: atom_id res chain seq x y z
N MET A 1 11.99 15.17 -41.16
CA MET A 1 11.50 13.97 -40.44
C MET A 1 10.19 13.53 -41.07
N ARG A 2 10.03 12.23 -41.35
CA ARG A 2 8.78 11.67 -41.88
C ARG A 2 7.95 11.12 -40.72
N VAL A 3 6.68 11.52 -40.60
CA VAL A 3 5.78 10.98 -39.58
C VAL A 3 5.32 9.59 -40.00
N ILE A 4 5.47 8.61 -39.11
CA ILE A 4 5.07 7.22 -39.35
C ILE A 4 3.68 6.98 -38.77
N ARG A 5 3.47 7.31 -37.48
CA ARG A 5 2.19 7.17 -36.79
C ARG A 5 2.11 8.04 -35.54
N ARG A 6 0.89 8.31 -35.08
CA ARG A 6 0.65 8.90 -33.76
C ARG A 6 0.70 7.81 -32.69
N ILE A 7 1.44 8.07 -31.61
CA ILE A 7 1.61 7.15 -30.49
C ILE A 7 0.60 7.49 -29.40
N ASP A 8 0.57 8.77 -29.00
CA ASP A 8 -0.24 9.22 -27.87
C ASP A 8 -0.63 10.70 -27.98
N ARG A 9 -1.63 11.12 -27.20
CA ARG A 9 -2.05 12.51 -27.04
C ARG A 9 -2.37 12.81 -25.58
N GLY A 10 -1.60 13.73 -25.00
CA GLY A 10 -1.81 14.23 -23.63
C GLY A 10 -2.35 15.67 -23.61
N GLY A 11 -2.53 16.22 -22.41
CA GLY A 11 -3.02 17.59 -22.22
C GLY A 11 -2.07 18.70 -22.72
N PHE A 12 -0.79 18.39 -22.91
CA PHE A 12 0.26 19.32 -23.36
C PHE A 12 0.57 19.24 -24.86
N GLY A 13 0.03 18.24 -25.56
CA GLY A 13 0.40 17.97 -26.94
C GLY A 13 0.28 16.50 -27.34
N PHE A 14 1.11 16.06 -28.27
CA PHE A 14 1.06 14.69 -28.76
C PHE A 14 2.45 14.11 -29.05
N VAL A 15 2.51 12.78 -29.07
CA VAL A 15 3.72 12.02 -29.37
C VAL A 15 3.53 11.25 -30.66
N GLU A 16 4.50 11.34 -31.56
CA GLU A 16 4.52 10.64 -32.85
C GLU A 16 5.80 9.81 -33.01
N GLU A 17 5.68 8.68 -33.68
CA GLU A 17 6.82 7.96 -34.24
C GLU A 17 7.23 8.67 -35.52
N VAL A 18 8.49 9.09 -35.59
CA VAL A 18 9.06 9.77 -36.76
C VAL A 18 10.35 9.09 -37.19
N GLU A 19 10.61 9.16 -38.49
CA GLU A 19 11.86 8.69 -39.08
C GLU A 19 12.75 9.90 -39.39
N THR A 20 13.99 9.85 -38.88
CA THR A 20 15.00 10.91 -39.08
C THR A 20 15.62 10.80 -40.48
N SER A 21 16.44 11.77 -40.86
CA SER A 21 17.20 11.70 -42.12
C SER A 21 18.25 10.59 -42.14
N GLN A 22 18.57 9.99 -40.98
CA GLN A 22 19.49 8.87 -40.83
C GLN A 22 18.76 7.51 -40.80
N GLU A 23 17.46 7.49 -41.14
CA GLU A 23 16.57 6.32 -41.07
C GLU A 23 16.35 5.75 -39.65
N ASP A 24 16.76 6.50 -38.61
CA ASP A 24 16.44 6.15 -37.23
C ASP A 24 14.98 6.44 -36.91
N ARG A 25 14.34 5.51 -36.20
CA ARG A 25 12.99 5.69 -35.66
C ARG A 25 13.05 6.26 -34.24
N VAL A 26 12.45 7.41 -34.05
CA VAL A 26 12.44 8.14 -32.76
C VAL A 26 11.03 8.60 -32.42
N ALA A 27 10.79 8.92 -31.15
CA ALA A 27 9.56 9.55 -30.70
C ALA A 27 9.73 11.08 -30.68
N ARG A 28 8.78 11.80 -31.28
CA ARG A 28 8.71 13.27 -31.23
C ARG A 28 7.53 13.70 -30.37
N LYS A 29 7.79 14.42 -29.28
CA LYS A 29 6.75 15.09 -28.48
C LYS A 29 6.61 16.54 -28.98
N THR A 30 5.41 16.89 -29.44
CA THR A 30 5.10 18.21 -30.01
C THR A 30 4.11 18.94 -29.10
N PHE A 31 4.39 20.20 -28.80
CA PHE A 31 3.52 21.06 -28.00
C PHE A 31 2.25 21.44 -28.78
N ASP A 32 1.09 20.94 -28.35
CA ASP A 32 -0.22 21.18 -28.98
C ASP A 32 -1.33 21.08 -27.92
N PRO A 33 -1.38 22.00 -26.95
CA PRO A 33 -2.37 21.99 -25.88
C PRO A 33 -3.79 22.25 -26.42
N LEU A 34 -4.79 21.66 -25.76
CA LEU A 34 -6.20 21.79 -26.17
C LEU A 34 -6.85 23.12 -25.77
N THR A 35 -6.28 23.83 -24.78
CA THR A 35 -6.80 25.13 -24.32
C THR A 35 -6.50 26.24 -25.34
N ARG A 36 -7.40 27.22 -25.44
CA ARG A 36 -7.22 28.42 -26.26
C ARG A 36 -7.00 29.67 -25.41
N ASP A 37 -6.99 29.54 -24.08
CA ASP A 37 -6.73 30.66 -23.18
C ASP A 37 -5.24 31.08 -23.30
N PRO A 38 -4.92 32.32 -23.69
CA PRO A 38 -3.54 32.80 -23.82
C PRO A 38 -2.71 32.69 -22.55
N VAL A 39 -3.32 32.87 -21.38
CA VAL A 39 -2.63 32.79 -20.07
C VAL A 39 -2.23 31.35 -19.80
N GLU A 40 -3.15 30.41 -19.96
CA GLU A 40 -2.90 28.97 -19.79
C GLU A 40 -1.88 28.46 -20.82
N LEU A 41 -2.03 28.84 -22.10
CA LEU A 41 -1.09 28.50 -23.17
C LEU A 41 0.34 28.92 -22.83
N SER A 42 0.52 30.15 -22.32
CA SER A 42 1.84 30.64 -21.91
C SER A 42 2.43 29.83 -20.75
N ALA A 43 1.59 29.39 -19.80
CA ALA A 43 2.02 28.59 -18.66
C ALA A 43 2.40 27.17 -19.07
N LEU A 44 1.61 26.54 -19.94
CA LEU A 44 1.88 25.20 -20.49
C LEU A 44 3.15 25.21 -21.34
N ARG A 45 3.38 26.26 -22.14
CA ARG A 45 4.61 26.41 -22.93
C ARG A 45 5.85 26.51 -22.04
N ARG A 46 5.80 27.33 -20.98
CA ARG A 46 6.90 27.43 -20.01
C ARG A 46 7.21 26.09 -19.34
N ARG A 47 6.19 25.27 -19.06
CA ARG A 47 6.38 23.90 -18.53
C ARG A 47 7.05 22.98 -19.55
N PHE A 48 6.60 23.00 -20.80
CA PHE A 48 7.19 22.21 -21.88
C PHE A 48 8.69 22.55 -22.07
N GLU A 49 9.02 23.84 -22.15
CA GLU A 49 10.42 24.27 -22.27
C GLU A 49 11.26 23.87 -21.04
N ARG A 50 10.66 23.92 -19.85
CA ARG A 50 11.32 23.48 -18.60
C ARG A 50 11.55 21.97 -18.58
N GLU A 51 10.58 21.18 -18.98
CA GLU A 51 10.65 19.71 -19.10
C GLU A 51 11.89 19.35 -19.94
N VAL A 52 11.98 19.91 -21.14
CA VAL A 52 13.11 19.68 -22.06
C VAL A 52 14.43 20.10 -21.44
N ARG A 53 14.51 21.26 -20.78
CA ARG A 53 15.75 21.74 -20.14
C ARG A 53 16.21 20.83 -19.01
N ILE A 54 15.31 20.44 -18.11
CA ILE A 54 15.64 19.56 -16.98
C ILE A 54 16.06 18.19 -17.51
N GLN A 55 15.26 17.60 -18.39
CA GLN A 55 15.52 16.28 -18.94
C GLN A 55 16.84 16.23 -19.73
N SER A 56 17.16 17.28 -20.49
CA SER A 56 18.45 17.38 -21.22
C SER A 56 19.66 17.53 -20.30
N ALA A 57 19.49 18.02 -19.08
CA ALA A 57 20.58 18.22 -18.12
C ALA A 57 20.95 16.93 -17.37
N ILE A 58 20.06 15.94 -17.32
CA ILE A 58 20.26 14.72 -16.55
C ILE A 58 20.89 13.64 -17.43
N ARG A 59 22.02 13.09 -16.98
CA ARG A 59 22.74 12.00 -17.67
C ARG A 59 22.67 10.73 -16.83
N HIS A 60 21.68 9.88 -17.08
CA HIS A 60 21.50 8.62 -16.39
C HIS A 60 20.87 7.57 -17.32
N SER A 61 21.29 6.30 -17.22
CA SER A 61 20.81 5.25 -18.15
C SER A 61 19.33 4.91 -18.00
N ASN A 62 18.72 5.25 -16.87
CA ASN A 62 17.32 4.97 -16.55
C ASN A 62 16.45 6.24 -16.56
N ILE A 63 16.93 7.32 -17.16
CA ILE A 63 16.18 8.56 -17.36
C ILE A 63 16.10 8.81 -18.87
N MET A 64 14.89 9.06 -19.37
CA MET A 64 14.67 9.26 -20.80
C MET A 64 15.53 10.42 -21.32
N PRO A 65 16.44 10.21 -22.30
CA PRO A 65 17.24 11.30 -22.82
C PRO A 65 16.45 12.13 -23.84
N VAL A 66 16.79 13.41 -23.93
CA VAL A 66 16.42 14.27 -25.08
C VAL A 66 17.53 14.16 -26.11
N LEU A 67 17.19 13.73 -27.33
CA LEU A 67 18.14 13.61 -28.44
C LEU A 67 18.35 14.96 -29.13
N GLU A 68 17.26 15.68 -29.36
CA GLU A 68 17.21 16.95 -30.07
C GLU A 68 15.96 17.74 -29.65
N ALA A 69 16.00 19.07 -29.67
CA ALA A 69 14.83 19.89 -29.38
C ALA A 69 14.77 21.16 -30.23
N GLY A 70 13.59 21.43 -30.79
CA GLY A 70 13.24 22.66 -31.50
C GLY A 70 12.36 23.57 -30.64
N LEU A 71 12.89 24.13 -29.55
CA LEU A 71 12.11 24.98 -28.63
C LEU A 71 11.70 26.35 -29.23
N SER A 72 12.43 26.81 -30.25
CA SER A 72 12.14 28.04 -30.99
C SER A 72 11.16 27.84 -32.14
N ASP A 73 10.84 26.58 -32.48
CA ASP A 73 9.90 26.27 -33.56
C ASP A 73 8.44 26.53 -33.14
N SER A 74 7.54 26.56 -34.13
CA SER A 74 6.12 26.77 -33.92
C SER A 74 5.31 25.67 -34.61
N PRO A 75 4.84 24.63 -33.88
CA PRO A 75 4.96 24.44 -32.43
C PRO A 75 6.33 23.92 -31.96
N PRO A 76 6.72 24.18 -30.69
CA PRO A 76 7.90 23.57 -30.07
C PRO A 76 7.83 22.04 -30.01
N TRP A 77 8.98 21.38 -30.14
CA TRP A 77 9.08 19.92 -30.09
C TRP A 77 10.42 19.43 -29.51
N PHE A 78 10.48 18.16 -29.13
CA PHE A 78 11.73 17.45 -28.88
C PHE A 78 11.66 15.97 -29.28
N LEU A 79 12.82 15.38 -29.56
CA LEU A 79 13.02 13.97 -29.88
C LEU A 79 13.56 13.21 -28.69
N MET A 80 13.08 11.97 -28.55
CA MET A 80 13.56 10.99 -27.59
C MET A 80 13.59 9.59 -28.24
N PRO A 81 14.35 8.64 -27.69
CA PRO A 81 14.31 7.27 -28.17
C PRO A 81 12.88 6.71 -28.21
N LEU A 82 12.59 5.91 -29.24
CA LEU A 82 11.31 5.22 -29.33
C LEU A 82 11.26 4.08 -28.29
N ALA A 83 10.25 4.11 -27.42
CA ALA A 83 10.00 3.04 -26.47
C ALA A 83 9.29 1.85 -27.13
N SER A 84 9.64 0.62 -26.73
CA SER A 84 8.96 -0.59 -27.19
C SER A 84 7.65 -0.83 -26.45
N MET A 85 7.58 -0.47 -25.16
CA MET A 85 6.37 -0.55 -24.34
C MET A 85 6.47 0.34 -23.10
N SER A 86 5.32 0.61 -22.47
CA SER A 86 5.22 1.21 -21.12
C SER A 86 5.15 0.13 -20.04
N LEU A 87 5.46 0.50 -18.79
CA LEU A 87 5.26 -0.38 -17.63
C LEU A 87 3.77 -0.69 -17.46
N GLU A 88 2.86 0.23 -17.78
CA GLU A 88 1.41 -0.04 -17.78
C GLU A 88 1.05 -1.26 -18.64
N GLY A 89 1.46 -1.25 -19.91
CA GLY A 89 1.31 -2.41 -20.81
C GLY A 89 2.02 -3.68 -20.32
N LYS A 90 3.15 -3.55 -19.61
CA LYS A 90 3.87 -4.68 -19.01
C LYS A 90 3.11 -5.30 -17.85
N LEU A 91 2.58 -4.48 -16.94
CA LEU A 91 1.77 -4.96 -15.82
C LEU A 91 0.50 -5.65 -16.32
N GLN A 92 -0.14 -5.10 -17.35
CA GLN A 92 -1.30 -5.75 -17.99
C GLN A 92 -0.94 -7.11 -18.61
N ASP A 93 0.24 -7.24 -19.22
CA ASP A 93 0.73 -8.52 -19.76
C ASP A 93 1.09 -9.51 -18.64
N ASP A 94 1.80 -9.04 -17.61
CA ASP A 94 2.17 -9.84 -16.45
C ASP A 94 0.93 -10.39 -15.73
N HIS A 95 -0.10 -9.56 -15.52
CA HIS A 95 -1.37 -10.00 -14.93
C HIS A 95 -2.11 -11.02 -15.78
N ARG A 96 -2.15 -10.82 -17.11
CA ARG A 96 -2.74 -11.80 -18.04
C ARG A 96 -2.05 -13.16 -17.96
N ASN A 97 -0.78 -13.17 -17.60
CA ASN A 97 0.03 -14.39 -17.49
C ASN A 97 0.24 -14.84 -16.04
N SER A 98 -0.40 -14.20 -15.05
CA SER A 98 -0.22 -14.47 -13.61
C SER A 98 1.25 -14.42 -13.15
N ARG A 99 1.99 -13.42 -13.63
CA ARG A 99 3.42 -13.22 -13.35
C ARG A 99 3.63 -11.94 -12.53
N PHE A 100 4.72 -11.93 -11.77
CA PHE A 100 5.31 -10.72 -11.22
C PHE A 100 6.77 -10.67 -11.67
N ASP A 101 7.13 -9.67 -12.48
CA ASP A 101 8.47 -9.49 -12.99
C ASP A 101 9.24 -8.46 -12.15
N THR A 102 10.36 -8.89 -11.57
CA THR A 102 11.23 -8.02 -10.77
C THR A 102 12.20 -7.21 -11.61
N GLN A 103 12.41 -7.54 -12.89
CA GLN A 103 13.40 -6.87 -13.74
C GLN A 103 13.23 -5.35 -13.87
N PRO A 104 12.01 -4.77 -13.93
CA PRO A 104 11.87 -3.32 -14.08
C PRO A 104 12.37 -2.51 -12.89
N TRP A 105 12.33 -3.09 -11.70
CA TRP A 105 12.46 -2.34 -10.45
C TRP A 105 13.85 -1.79 -10.14
N PRO A 106 14.97 -2.51 -10.37
CA PRO A 106 16.31 -1.95 -10.20
C PRO A 106 16.50 -0.67 -11.02
N ASP A 107 16.02 -0.66 -12.27
CA ASP A 107 16.10 0.47 -13.19
C ASP A 107 15.23 1.65 -12.73
N ILE A 108 13.99 1.38 -12.34
CA ILE A 108 13.04 2.41 -11.83
C ILE A 108 13.60 3.07 -10.56
N LEU A 109 14.09 2.27 -9.61
CA LEU A 109 14.63 2.78 -8.35
C LEU A 109 15.92 3.57 -8.59
N ALA A 110 16.80 3.12 -9.48
CA ALA A 110 18.02 3.87 -9.84
C ALA A 110 17.69 5.24 -10.45
N ALA A 111 16.68 5.31 -11.33
CA ALA A 111 16.22 6.56 -11.90
C ALA A 111 15.65 7.53 -10.86
N ALA A 112 14.78 7.04 -9.97
CA ALA A 112 14.17 7.86 -8.92
C ALA A 112 15.22 8.35 -7.90
N GLU A 113 16.17 7.48 -7.51
CA GLU A 113 17.28 7.83 -6.62
C GLU A 113 18.15 8.93 -7.23
N GLU A 114 18.46 8.85 -8.53
CA GLU A 114 19.22 9.89 -9.24
C GLU A 114 18.49 11.23 -9.30
N LEU A 115 17.17 11.22 -9.54
CA LEU A 115 16.38 12.46 -9.52
C LEU A 115 16.44 13.15 -8.15
N HIS A 116 16.24 12.39 -7.08
CA HIS A 116 16.30 12.92 -5.71
C HIS A 116 17.71 13.42 -5.37
N ARG A 117 18.75 12.69 -5.79
CA ARG A 117 20.15 13.11 -5.63
C ARG A 117 20.47 14.44 -6.32
N LEU A 118 19.84 14.71 -7.46
CA LEU A 118 19.94 15.98 -8.18
C LEU A 118 19.01 17.08 -7.65
N GLY A 119 18.23 16.80 -6.60
CA GLY A 119 17.32 17.76 -5.97
C GLY A 119 16.01 17.95 -6.72
N TYR A 120 15.59 16.98 -7.53
CA TYR A 120 14.34 16.96 -8.28
C TYR A 120 13.36 15.95 -7.69
N VAL A 121 12.09 16.31 -7.61
CA VAL A 121 10.99 15.39 -7.27
C VAL A 121 10.08 15.25 -8.48
N HIS A 122 9.70 14.03 -8.86
CA HIS A 122 8.97 13.77 -10.10
C HIS A 122 7.49 14.13 -10.01
N ARG A 123 6.81 13.76 -8.91
CA ARG A 123 5.42 14.14 -8.58
C ARG A 123 4.32 13.62 -9.51
N ASP A 124 4.66 12.82 -10.53
CA ASP A 124 3.70 12.16 -11.44
C ASP A 124 4.24 10.79 -11.88
N LEU A 125 4.87 10.05 -10.95
CA LEU A 125 5.26 8.67 -11.24
C LEU A 125 4.00 7.82 -11.37
N LYS A 126 3.90 7.11 -12.48
CA LYS A 126 2.84 6.14 -12.81
C LYS A 126 3.35 5.17 -13.86
N PRO A 127 2.73 3.98 -14.03
CA PRO A 127 3.20 2.98 -14.98
C PRO A 127 3.28 3.48 -16.44
N ALA A 128 2.42 4.41 -16.85
CA ALA A 128 2.46 5.02 -18.18
C ALA A 128 3.71 5.90 -18.42
N ASN A 129 4.33 6.41 -17.35
CA ASN A 129 5.52 7.28 -17.41
C ASN A 129 6.84 6.50 -17.26
N ILE A 130 6.78 5.17 -17.20
CA ILE A 130 7.95 4.29 -17.15
C ILE A 130 7.98 3.49 -18.43
N LEU A 131 9.04 3.65 -19.23
CA LEU A 131 9.11 3.17 -20.60
C LEU A 131 10.28 2.21 -20.78
N LEU A 132 10.12 1.20 -21.62
CA LEU A 132 11.19 0.28 -22.00
C LEU A 132 11.88 0.80 -23.28
N VAL A 133 13.15 1.15 -23.17
CA VAL A 133 13.98 1.65 -24.28
C VAL A 133 15.24 0.80 -24.34
N GLN A 134 15.51 0.14 -25.47
CA GLN A 134 16.73 -0.65 -25.68
C GLN A 134 17.03 -1.62 -24.50
N ASN A 135 15.99 -2.33 -24.02
CA ASN A 135 16.04 -3.26 -22.88
C ASN A 135 16.35 -2.64 -21.51
N LYS A 136 16.20 -1.32 -21.36
CA LYS A 136 16.29 -0.63 -20.07
C LYS A 136 14.99 0.09 -19.75
N TRP A 137 14.56 -0.01 -18.52
CA TRP A 137 13.44 0.80 -18.04
C TRP A 137 13.93 2.21 -17.73
N VAL A 138 13.20 3.19 -18.27
CA VAL A 138 13.52 4.61 -18.11
C VAL A 138 12.29 5.36 -17.60
N ILE A 139 12.52 6.30 -16.68
CA ILE A 139 11.49 7.26 -16.25
C ILE A 139 11.41 8.38 -17.30
N ALA A 140 10.18 8.70 -17.71
CA ALA A 140 9.84 9.72 -18.70
C ALA A 140 8.77 10.68 -18.16
N ASP A 141 8.46 11.73 -18.93
CA ASP A 141 7.44 12.74 -18.66
C ASP A 141 7.72 13.62 -17.43
N PHE A 142 8.60 14.61 -17.62
CA PHE A 142 9.10 15.51 -16.58
C PHE A 142 8.18 16.72 -16.31
N GLY A 143 6.94 16.68 -16.81
CA GLY A 143 6.02 17.83 -16.87
C GLY A 143 5.65 18.45 -15.51
N LEU A 144 5.88 17.72 -14.41
CA LEU A 144 5.64 18.16 -13.03
C LEU A 144 6.92 18.22 -12.15
N ILE A 145 8.11 18.02 -12.73
CA ILE A 145 9.36 18.08 -11.97
C ILE A 145 9.62 19.50 -11.49
N LEU A 146 9.85 19.64 -10.18
CA LEU A 146 10.27 20.89 -9.54
C LEU A 146 11.51 20.63 -8.67
N PRO A 147 12.47 21.59 -8.62
CA PRO A 147 13.50 21.61 -7.60
C PRO A 147 12.87 21.63 -6.21
N THR A 148 13.50 20.96 -5.26
CA THR A 148 13.05 20.94 -3.85
C THR A 148 13.04 22.33 -3.21
N MET A 149 13.70 23.33 -3.82
CA MET A 149 13.68 24.73 -3.39
C MET A 149 13.12 25.68 -4.45
N ARG A 150 11.99 26.32 -4.10
CA ARG A 150 11.45 27.60 -4.61
C ARG A 150 11.53 27.81 -6.13
N ASP A 151 10.46 27.47 -6.86
CA ASP A 151 10.05 28.24 -8.06
C ASP A 151 8.58 27.98 -8.49
N THR A 152 7.95 29.02 -9.03
CA THR A 152 6.50 29.33 -9.00
C THR A 152 5.59 28.77 -10.11
N THR A 153 4.31 28.65 -9.72
CA THR A 153 3.01 28.62 -10.45
C THR A 153 2.48 27.27 -10.97
N ILE A 154 1.32 26.86 -10.44
CA ILE A 154 0.59 25.68 -10.90
C ILE A 154 -0.89 26.01 -11.09
N LEU A 155 -1.37 25.80 -12.33
CA LEU A 155 -2.78 25.59 -12.63
C LEU A 155 -3.13 24.13 -12.31
N THR A 156 -4.04 23.98 -11.35
CA THR A 156 -4.86 22.80 -11.09
C THR A 156 -5.92 22.72 -12.19
N GLY A 157 -5.63 22.02 -13.29
CA GLY A 157 -6.59 21.94 -14.40
C GLY A 157 -6.03 21.23 -15.62
N SER A 158 -5.89 19.91 -15.57
CA SER A 158 -5.89 19.12 -16.79
C SER A 158 -6.80 17.91 -16.64
N SER A 159 -7.58 17.65 -17.68
CA SER A 159 -8.59 16.59 -17.79
C SER A 159 -8.02 15.16 -17.83
N SER A 160 -6.68 15.02 -17.80
CA SER A 160 -5.95 13.77 -17.55
C SER A 160 -6.02 13.31 -16.09
N ALA A 161 -6.59 14.14 -15.21
CA ALA A 161 -6.55 14.04 -13.76
C ALA A 161 -7.28 12.83 -13.14
N TYR A 162 -8.06 12.03 -13.88
CA TYR A 162 -8.77 10.92 -13.25
C TYR A 162 -7.86 9.71 -12.98
N GLY A 163 -6.92 9.40 -13.89
CA GLY A 163 -5.99 8.27 -13.76
C GLY A 163 -4.75 8.55 -12.89
N SER A 164 -4.19 9.78 -12.93
CA SER A 164 -3.03 10.17 -12.09
C SER A 164 -3.34 10.17 -10.59
N ARG A 165 -4.60 10.39 -10.19
CA ARG A 165 -5.00 10.44 -8.76
C ARG A 165 -4.67 9.14 -8.03
N ASN A 166 -4.67 8.01 -8.73
CA ASN A 166 -4.36 6.70 -8.14
C ASN A 166 -2.91 6.55 -7.68
N TYR A 167 -2.01 7.46 -8.07
CA TYR A 167 -0.59 7.45 -7.70
C TYR A 167 -0.17 8.73 -6.97
N THR A 168 -1.07 9.71 -6.87
CA THR A 168 -0.78 11.03 -6.28
C THR A 168 -0.76 10.91 -4.76
N ALA A 169 0.32 11.38 -4.13
CA ALA A 169 0.43 11.39 -2.68
C ALA A 169 -0.53 12.41 -2.05
N PRO A 170 -1.05 12.17 -0.83
CA PRO A 170 -2.04 13.05 -0.18
C PRO A 170 -1.56 14.51 -0.07
N GLU A 171 -0.30 14.71 0.31
CA GLU A 171 0.28 16.03 0.51
C GLU A 171 0.37 16.85 -0.79
N GLN A 172 0.41 16.21 -1.97
CA GLN A 172 0.41 16.90 -3.26
C GLN A 172 -0.90 17.64 -3.52
N THR A 173 -2.00 17.18 -2.93
CA THR A 173 -3.32 17.83 -3.04
C THR A 173 -3.43 19.06 -2.14
N THR A 174 -2.67 19.07 -1.05
CA THR A 174 -2.71 20.13 -0.03
C THR A 174 -1.67 21.22 -0.34
N ASP A 175 -0.43 20.81 -0.61
CA ASP A 175 0.67 21.70 -0.97
C ASP A 175 1.58 21.04 -2.01
N PHE A 176 1.16 21.16 -3.27
CA PHE A 176 1.95 20.68 -4.40
C PHE A 176 3.34 21.32 -4.45
N ARG A 177 3.50 22.57 -4.01
CA ARG A 177 4.76 23.32 -4.20
C ARG A 177 5.86 22.76 -3.31
N ASN A 178 5.52 22.52 -2.04
CA ASN A 178 6.44 22.02 -1.03
C ASN A 178 6.32 20.49 -0.83
N THR A 179 5.80 19.77 -1.84
CA THR A 179 5.77 18.31 -1.82
C THR A 179 7.18 17.75 -1.68
N PRO A 180 7.44 16.94 -0.64
CA PRO A 180 8.76 16.41 -0.38
C PRO A 180 9.02 15.16 -1.25
N GLU A 181 10.26 14.69 -1.27
CA GLU A 181 10.69 13.55 -2.10
C GLU A 181 9.93 12.24 -1.80
N GLN A 182 9.39 12.12 -0.59
CA GLN A 182 8.58 10.97 -0.17
C GLN A 182 7.25 10.84 -0.92
N ALA A 183 6.84 11.83 -1.71
CA ALA A 183 5.71 11.68 -2.63
C ALA A 183 5.99 10.68 -3.77
N ASP A 184 7.22 10.66 -4.28
CA ASP A 184 7.62 9.67 -5.28
C ASP A 184 7.68 8.26 -4.68
N ILE A 185 8.02 8.13 -3.38
CA ILE A 185 7.96 6.87 -2.64
C ILE A 185 6.53 6.34 -2.52
N TYR A 186 5.55 7.23 -2.28
CA TYR A 186 4.13 6.87 -2.29
C TYR A 186 3.71 6.33 -3.66
N ALA A 187 4.04 7.06 -4.73
CA ALA A 187 3.72 6.66 -6.10
C ALA A 187 4.36 5.31 -6.48
N LEU A 188 5.62 5.08 -6.11
CA LEU A 188 6.30 3.78 -6.30
C LEU A 188 5.62 2.65 -5.50
N GLY A 189 5.12 2.93 -4.29
CA GLY A 189 4.29 2.00 -3.53
C GLY A 189 3.00 1.64 -4.28
N CYS A 190 2.31 2.62 -4.87
CA CYS A 190 1.13 2.36 -5.69
C CYS A 190 1.44 1.54 -6.96
N ILE A 191 2.57 1.82 -7.62
CA ILE A 191 3.04 1.04 -8.78
C ILE A 191 3.37 -0.40 -8.37
N LEU A 192 3.96 -0.60 -7.19
CA LEU A 192 4.29 -1.94 -6.69
C LEU A 192 3.03 -2.72 -6.38
N HIS A 193 2.05 -2.07 -5.76
CA HIS A 193 0.74 -2.66 -5.53
C HIS A 193 0.10 -3.12 -6.85
N ASP A 194 0.15 -2.29 -7.90
CA ASP A 194 -0.34 -2.67 -9.23
C ASP A 194 0.42 -3.80 -9.88
N ALA A 195 1.65 -4.09 -9.46
CA ALA A 195 2.41 -5.21 -9.98
C ALA A 195 2.17 -6.51 -9.20
N THR A 196 1.85 -6.39 -7.91
CA THR A 196 1.74 -7.54 -6.99
C THR A 196 0.31 -8.02 -6.78
N ASP A 197 -0.68 -7.16 -7.03
CA ASP A 197 -2.10 -7.49 -6.93
C ASP A 197 -2.70 -7.67 -8.34
N PRO A 198 -3.25 -8.84 -8.70
CA PRO A 198 -3.86 -9.09 -10.01
C PRO A 198 -5.07 -8.20 -10.31
N THR A 199 -5.75 -7.72 -9.28
CA THR A 199 -6.96 -6.90 -9.36
C THR A 199 -6.81 -5.70 -8.42
N PRO A 200 -5.85 -4.80 -8.69
CA PRO A 200 -5.45 -3.79 -7.74
C PRO A 200 -6.60 -2.81 -7.52
N THR A 201 -7.15 -2.80 -6.31
CA THR A 201 -8.15 -1.81 -5.88
C THR A 201 -7.55 -0.97 -4.76
N ARG A 202 -7.67 0.37 -4.88
CA ARG A 202 -7.21 1.28 -3.84
C ARG A 202 -8.07 2.53 -3.79
N ILE A 203 -8.14 3.11 -2.60
CA ILE A 203 -8.73 4.43 -2.40
C ILE A 203 -7.63 5.47 -2.71
N PRO A 204 -7.85 6.42 -3.63
CA PRO A 204 -6.89 7.49 -3.89
C PRO A 204 -6.52 8.24 -2.61
N PHE A 205 -5.25 8.61 -2.47
CA PHE A 205 -4.72 9.33 -1.29
C PHE A 205 -4.84 8.57 0.04
N ALA A 206 -5.13 7.27 0.02
CA ALA A 206 -5.14 6.45 1.22
C ALA A 206 -3.87 5.60 1.31
N GLN A 207 -3.58 5.14 2.53
CA GLN A 207 -2.59 4.10 2.75
C GLN A 207 -3.11 2.76 2.24
N ILE A 208 -2.26 2.04 1.52
CA ILE A 208 -2.54 0.70 1.00
C ILE A 208 -2.26 -0.31 2.12
N ARG A 209 -3.27 -1.08 2.48
CA ARG A 209 -3.15 -2.22 3.39
C ARG A 209 -3.61 -3.46 2.67
N THR A 210 -2.66 -4.31 2.32
CA THR A 210 -2.91 -5.60 1.65
C THR A 210 -2.13 -6.69 2.35
N GLY A 211 -2.58 -7.94 2.21
CA GLY A 211 -1.90 -9.11 2.75
C GLY A 211 -0.65 -9.47 1.93
N GLY A 212 -0.02 -10.58 2.30
CA GLY A 212 1.12 -11.14 1.58
C GLY A 212 2.45 -10.41 1.82
N ILE A 213 3.49 -10.91 1.15
CA ILE A 213 4.89 -10.55 1.45
C ILE A 213 5.22 -9.07 1.21
N TYR A 214 4.48 -8.39 0.33
CA TYR A 214 4.68 -6.98 0.01
C TYR A 214 3.86 -6.03 0.91
N GLY A 215 2.87 -6.55 1.66
CA GLY A 215 1.95 -5.76 2.48
C GLY A 215 2.63 -4.72 3.39
N PRO A 216 3.59 -5.12 4.25
CA PRO A 216 4.29 -4.17 5.12
C PRO A 216 5.09 -3.10 4.38
N LEU A 217 5.64 -3.45 3.22
CA LEU A 217 6.41 -2.52 2.38
C LEU A 217 5.47 -1.52 1.71
N LEU A 218 4.33 -1.98 1.17
CA LEU A 218 3.29 -1.14 0.58
C LEU A 218 2.68 -0.19 1.62
N GLU A 219 2.37 -0.69 2.80
CA GLU A 219 1.87 0.11 3.92
C GLU A 219 2.85 1.22 4.30
N LYS A 220 4.15 0.90 4.37
CA LYS A 220 5.19 1.89 4.67
C LYS A 220 5.41 2.89 3.54
N CYS A 221 5.35 2.48 2.27
CA CYS A 221 5.47 3.40 1.14
C CYS A 221 4.30 4.38 1.08
N THR A 222 3.10 3.92 1.41
CA THR A 222 1.85 4.66 1.19
C THR A 222 1.30 5.32 2.45
N GLU A 223 2.10 5.42 3.52
CA GLU A 223 1.66 6.08 4.75
C GLU A 223 1.26 7.54 4.52
N VAL A 224 0.19 7.99 5.15
CA VAL A 224 -0.39 9.33 4.91
C VAL A 224 0.58 10.43 5.34
N ASP A 225 1.25 10.27 6.48
CA ASP A 225 2.31 11.18 6.90
C ASP A 225 3.62 10.85 6.15
N PRO A 226 4.12 11.75 5.27
CA PRO A 226 5.34 11.50 4.50
C PRO A 226 6.56 11.24 5.39
N ARG A 227 6.58 11.73 6.64
CA ARG A 227 7.70 11.52 7.59
C ARG A 227 7.78 10.09 8.11
N ARG A 228 6.71 9.30 7.97
CA ARG A 228 6.64 7.90 8.39
C ARG A 228 6.91 6.92 7.25
N ARG A 229 7.03 7.42 6.00
CA ARG A 229 7.44 6.62 4.84
C ARG A 229 8.92 6.26 4.93
N PHE A 230 9.42 5.52 3.93
CA PHE A 230 10.87 5.38 3.78
C PHE A 230 11.50 6.78 3.64
N PRO A 231 12.63 7.03 4.31
CA PRO A 231 13.24 8.36 4.29
C PRO A 231 13.81 8.71 2.91
N THR A 232 14.25 7.70 2.14
CA THR A 232 14.87 7.86 0.82
C THR A 232 14.54 6.67 -0.10
N ILE A 233 14.73 6.84 -1.42
CA ILE A 233 14.63 5.75 -2.41
C ILE A 233 15.63 4.63 -2.11
N ALA A 234 16.83 4.97 -1.63
CA ALA A 234 17.84 3.97 -1.23
C ALA A 234 17.33 3.05 -0.10
N ALA A 235 16.61 3.60 0.88
CA ALA A 235 16.02 2.82 1.96
C ALA A 235 14.89 1.91 1.47
N LEU A 236 14.06 2.39 0.55
CA LEU A 236 13.05 1.57 -0.13
C LEU A 236 13.71 0.43 -0.92
N ARG A 237 14.75 0.73 -1.71
CA ARG A 237 15.50 -0.24 -2.51
C ARG A 237 16.09 -1.35 -1.63
N ALA A 238 16.72 -0.99 -0.52
CA ALA A 238 17.28 -1.97 0.42
C ALA A 238 16.19 -2.91 0.95
N ALA A 239 15.06 -2.36 1.41
CA ALA A 239 13.95 -3.17 1.93
C ALA A 239 13.34 -4.10 0.86
N LEU A 240 13.16 -3.61 -0.37
CA LEU A 240 12.61 -4.39 -1.46
C LEU A 240 13.56 -5.52 -1.90
N PHE A 241 14.87 -5.26 -1.95
CA PHE A 241 15.85 -6.26 -2.36
C PHE A 241 16.06 -7.32 -1.26
N ASP A 242 16.03 -6.93 0.00
CA ASP A 242 16.02 -7.90 1.11
C ASP A 242 14.76 -8.79 1.07
N LEU A 243 13.60 -8.22 0.72
CA LEU A 243 12.38 -8.99 0.53
C LEU A 243 12.53 -10.00 -0.62
N TRP A 244 13.10 -9.62 -1.76
CA TRP A 244 13.33 -10.57 -2.86
C TRP A 244 14.38 -11.61 -2.52
N ARG A 245 15.50 -11.22 -1.89
CA ARG A 245 16.53 -12.15 -1.45
C ARG A 245 15.95 -13.21 -0.52
N THR A 246 15.06 -12.84 0.38
CA THR A 246 14.34 -13.77 1.29
C THR A 246 13.15 -14.49 0.61
N SER A 247 12.79 -14.11 -0.62
CA SER A 247 11.73 -14.73 -1.41
C SER A 247 12.24 -15.61 -2.56
N SER A 248 13.50 -15.47 -2.96
CA SER A 248 14.14 -16.27 -4.01
C SER A 248 14.80 -17.56 -3.50
N PHE A 249 14.82 -17.80 -2.19
CA PHE A 249 15.10 -19.14 -1.68
C PHE A 249 13.81 -19.95 -1.72
N PRO A 250 13.73 -21.06 -2.48
CA PRO A 250 12.70 -22.03 -2.21
C PRO A 250 12.97 -22.53 -0.79
N PRO A 251 11.97 -22.52 0.12
CA PRO A 251 12.09 -23.37 1.29
C PRO A 251 12.27 -24.81 0.76
N PRO A 252 13.08 -25.66 1.39
CA PRO A 252 12.93 -27.10 1.17
C PRO A 252 11.44 -27.45 1.34
N PRO A 253 10.91 -28.47 0.64
CA PRO A 253 9.57 -28.95 0.90
C PRO A 253 9.58 -29.42 2.36
N VAL A 254 8.94 -28.64 3.19
CA VAL A 254 8.76 -28.96 4.58
C VAL A 254 7.26 -29.13 4.69
N ASP A 255 6.83 -30.38 4.83
CA ASP A 255 5.52 -30.78 5.33
C ASP A 255 5.03 -29.76 6.38
N ASP A 256 3.73 -29.42 6.41
CA ASP A 256 3.12 -28.52 7.42
C ASP A 256 3.70 -28.81 8.81
N ALA A 257 3.87 -30.10 9.10
CA ALA A 257 4.48 -30.64 10.30
C ALA A 257 5.87 -30.07 10.59
N ALA A 258 6.77 -29.97 9.61
CA ALA A 258 8.15 -29.62 9.86
C ALA A 258 8.43 -28.10 9.85
N ILE A 259 7.59 -27.25 9.23
CA ILE A 259 7.68 -25.78 9.40
C ILE A 259 7.19 -25.42 10.79
N LEU A 260 6.08 -26.02 11.20
CA LEU A 260 5.56 -25.90 12.55
C LEU A 260 6.59 -26.44 13.56
N GLN A 261 7.12 -27.65 13.35
CA GLN A 261 8.11 -28.25 14.24
C GLN A 261 9.35 -27.37 14.40
N HIS A 262 9.81 -26.71 13.33
CA HIS A 262 10.96 -25.82 13.43
C HIS A 262 10.70 -24.61 14.36
N VAL A 263 9.48 -24.06 14.36
CA VAL A 263 9.07 -23.02 15.32
C VAL A 263 8.94 -23.58 16.73
N LEU A 264 8.35 -24.77 16.89
CA LEU A 264 8.21 -25.41 18.19
C LEU A 264 9.56 -25.76 18.82
N ASP A 265 10.53 -26.17 18.01
CA ASP A 265 11.89 -26.51 18.44
C ASP A 265 12.77 -25.28 18.70
N ASN A 266 12.49 -24.16 18.02
CA ASN A 266 13.32 -22.93 18.06
C ASN A 266 12.46 -21.66 18.22
N PRO A 267 11.64 -21.55 19.27
CA PRO A 267 10.69 -20.45 19.44
C PRO A 267 11.37 -19.08 19.68
N GLU A 268 12.66 -19.07 20.04
CA GLU A 268 13.49 -17.87 20.17
C GLU A 268 14.09 -17.38 18.85
N SER A 269 13.89 -18.10 17.73
CA SER A 269 14.45 -17.75 16.43
C SER A 269 13.47 -16.88 15.62
N PRO A 270 13.77 -15.57 15.38
CA PRO A 270 12.91 -14.73 14.54
C PRO A 270 12.81 -15.26 13.11
N GLU A 271 13.84 -15.97 12.63
CA GLU A 271 13.85 -16.55 11.29
C GLU A 271 12.90 -17.75 11.17
N ALA A 272 12.80 -18.59 12.21
CA ALA A 272 11.80 -19.66 12.25
C ALA A 272 10.38 -19.10 12.16
N TRP A 273 10.09 -18.07 12.97
CA TRP A 273 8.81 -17.36 12.95
C TRP A 273 8.51 -16.66 11.62
N ARG A 274 9.49 -16.01 11.00
CA ARG A 274 9.32 -15.40 9.67
C ARG A 274 8.92 -16.43 8.62
N ARG A 275 9.58 -17.59 8.63
CA ARG A 275 9.30 -18.68 7.68
C ARG A 275 7.91 -19.25 7.90
N PHE A 276 7.54 -19.52 9.15
CA PHE A 276 6.20 -19.98 9.50
C PHE A 276 5.12 -19.00 9.09
N LEU A 277 5.23 -17.72 9.47
CA LEU A 277 4.23 -16.70 9.11
C LEU A 277 4.12 -16.52 7.61
N LYS A 278 5.25 -16.47 6.89
CA LYS A 278 5.24 -16.41 5.43
C LYS A 278 4.56 -17.63 4.81
N TYR A 279 4.72 -18.81 5.40
CA TYR A 279 4.06 -20.02 4.92
C TYR A 279 2.55 -19.94 5.15
N VAL A 280 2.11 -19.67 6.40
CA VAL A 280 0.69 -19.60 6.76
C VAL A 280 -0.03 -18.51 5.95
N GLU A 281 0.54 -17.32 5.80
CA GLU A 281 -0.08 -16.21 5.04
C GLU A 281 -0.31 -16.52 3.55
N ASN A 282 0.41 -17.48 2.97
CA ASN A 282 0.24 -17.89 1.57
C ASN A 282 -0.72 -19.08 1.42
N LEU A 283 -1.16 -19.70 2.52
CA LEU A 283 -2.15 -20.74 2.47
C LEU A 283 -3.56 -20.14 2.34
N PRO A 284 -4.51 -20.85 1.72
CA PRO A 284 -5.91 -20.45 1.80
C PRO A 284 -6.40 -20.54 3.26
N ALA A 285 -7.35 -19.67 3.64
CA ALA A 285 -7.76 -19.49 5.04
C ALA A 285 -8.28 -20.77 5.73
N ASN A 286 -8.81 -21.73 4.96
CA ASN A 286 -9.26 -23.03 5.44
C ASN A 286 -8.12 -23.97 5.86
N SER A 287 -6.89 -23.71 5.41
CA SER A 287 -5.69 -24.49 5.75
C SER A 287 -4.97 -23.95 6.99
N HIS A 288 -5.41 -22.82 7.56
CA HIS A 288 -4.76 -22.23 8.74
C HIS A 288 -5.04 -23.01 10.03
N ASP A 289 -6.10 -23.82 10.08
CA ASP A 289 -6.62 -24.39 11.32
C ASP A 289 -5.60 -25.25 12.06
N LEU A 290 -5.03 -26.26 11.40
CA LEU A 290 -4.05 -27.16 12.02
C LEU A 290 -2.84 -26.40 12.59
N LEU A 291 -2.33 -25.43 11.83
CA LEU A 291 -1.12 -24.67 12.14
C LEU A 291 -1.34 -23.71 13.31
N LEU A 292 -2.45 -22.97 13.32
CA LEU A 292 -2.78 -22.03 14.39
C LEU A 292 -3.23 -22.72 15.68
N ARG A 293 -3.82 -23.92 15.59
CA ARG A 293 -4.13 -24.73 16.78
C ARG A 293 -2.90 -25.05 17.61
N ALA A 294 -1.78 -25.33 16.94
CA ALA A 294 -0.51 -25.70 17.55
C ALA A 294 0.22 -24.54 18.25
N ILE A 295 -0.11 -23.29 17.92
CA ILE A 295 0.48 -22.11 18.56
C ILE A 295 -0.25 -21.79 19.87
N ASN A 296 0.38 -22.03 21.01
CA ASN A 296 -0.19 -21.77 22.34
C ASN A 296 0.11 -20.35 22.87
N SER A 297 -0.46 -19.99 24.04
CA SER A 297 -0.23 -18.68 24.66
C SER A 297 1.24 -18.41 24.97
N ASP A 298 2.00 -19.40 25.44
CA ASP A 298 3.41 -19.23 25.78
C ASP A 298 4.23 -18.78 24.57
N LEU A 299 4.01 -19.42 23.41
CA LEU A 299 4.66 -19.05 22.15
C LEU A 299 4.25 -17.66 21.66
N LEU A 300 2.97 -17.27 21.83
CA LEU A 300 2.49 -15.94 21.48
C LEU A 300 3.18 -14.86 22.33
N LEU A 301 3.25 -15.07 23.64
CA LEU A 301 3.89 -14.15 24.58
C LEU A 301 5.40 -14.08 24.36
N GLN A 302 6.04 -15.21 24.07
CA GLN A 302 7.45 -15.26 23.71
C GLN A 302 7.71 -14.48 22.41
N LEU A 303 6.89 -14.66 21.37
CA LEU A 303 7.03 -13.91 20.12
C LEU A 303 6.84 -12.41 20.33
N ASN A 304 5.91 -11.99 21.20
CA ASN A 304 5.75 -10.58 21.56
C ASN A 304 7.04 -9.98 22.14
N THR A 305 7.72 -10.73 23.02
CA THR A 305 9.00 -10.28 23.58
C THR A 305 10.15 -10.31 22.57
N LEU A 306 10.11 -11.25 21.63
CA LEU A 306 11.15 -11.46 20.63
C LEU A 306 11.07 -10.42 19.50
N ASP A 307 9.91 -10.25 18.89
CA ASP A 307 9.68 -9.38 17.73
C ASP A 307 8.21 -8.93 17.65
N ASN A 308 7.96 -7.68 18.04
CA ASN A 308 6.63 -7.06 18.03
C ASN A 308 5.98 -6.99 16.63
N VAL A 309 6.77 -7.03 15.55
CA VAL A 309 6.25 -7.00 14.18
C VAL A 309 5.74 -8.38 13.79
N LEU A 310 6.52 -9.43 14.05
CA LEU A 310 6.08 -10.82 13.82
C LEU A 310 4.91 -11.20 14.72
N PHE A 311 4.93 -10.76 15.98
CA PHE A 311 3.80 -10.91 16.89
C PHE A 311 2.53 -10.29 16.32
N GLY A 312 2.61 -9.06 15.82
CA GLY A 312 1.45 -8.39 15.23
C GLY A 312 0.86 -9.15 14.05
N ARG A 313 1.71 -9.68 13.16
CA ARG A 313 1.27 -10.51 12.02
C ARG A 313 0.59 -11.80 12.48
N LEU A 314 1.16 -12.50 13.46
CA LEU A 314 0.58 -13.71 14.02
C LEU A 314 -0.78 -13.45 14.68
N VAL A 315 -0.90 -12.35 15.44
CA VAL A 315 -2.15 -11.94 16.07
C VAL A 315 -3.22 -11.62 15.03
N THR A 316 -2.88 -10.96 13.92
CA THR A 316 -3.83 -10.74 12.82
C THR A 316 -4.36 -12.05 12.24
N LEU A 317 -3.49 -13.04 11.99
CA LEU A 317 -3.90 -14.37 11.54
C LEU A 317 -4.78 -15.07 12.58
N LEU A 318 -4.43 -14.97 13.86
CA LEU A 318 -5.19 -15.54 14.98
C LEU A 318 -6.60 -14.93 15.04
N CYS A 319 -6.74 -13.61 14.91
CA CYS A 319 -8.02 -12.92 14.91
C CYS A 319 -8.91 -13.33 13.73
N GLN A 320 -8.34 -13.42 12.53
CA GLN A 320 -9.06 -13.87 11.33
C GLN A 320 -9.54 -15.32 11.49
N TRP A 321 -8.65 -16.20 11.97
CA TRP A 321 -8.98 -17.60 12.19
C TRP A 321 -10.05 -17.78 13.28
N ALA A 322 -9.92 -17.09 14.42
CA ALA A 322 -10.88 -17.15 15.51
C ALA A 322 -12.27 -16.60 15.13
N GLY A 323 -12.31 -15.54 14.32
CA GLY A 323 -13.57 -14.93 13.87
C GLY A 323 -14.25 -15.64 12.69
N GLY A 324 -13.48 -16.40 11.89
CA GLY A 324 -13.95 -17.02 10.65
C GLY A 324 -14.26 -18.51 10.73
N ASN A 325 -13.86 -19.20 11.80
CA ASN A 325 -14.03 -20.65 11.93
C ASN A 325 -15.00 -21.04 13.05
N ALA A 326 -15.60 -22.22 12.89
CA ALA A 326 -16.35 -22.88 13.96
C ALA A 326 -15.44 -23.84 14.72
N PHE A 327 -15.55 -23.85 16.05
CA PHE A 327 -14.72 -24.68 16.92
C PHE A 327 -15.55 -25.65 17.75
N GLU A 328 -14.93 -26.76 18.16
CA GLU A 328 -15.47 -27.64 19.17
C GLU A 328 -15.70 -26.90 20.49
N TRP A 329 -16.59 -27.47 21.32
CA TRP A 329 -17.20 -26.73 22.42
C TRP A 329 -16.15 -26.26 23.45
N GLU A 330 -15.27 -27.15 23.87
CA GLU A 330 -14.19 -26.85 24.82
C GLU A 330 -13.06 -26.01 24.20
N TYR A 331 -12.89 -26.07 22.88
CA TYR A 331 -11.78 -25.40 22.20
C TYR A 331 -12.01 -23.89 22.02
N CYS A 332 -13.26 -23.45 22.00
CA CYS A 332 -13.60 -22.02 21.96
C CYS A 332 -12.99 -21.24 23.15
N ASP A 333 -12.97 -21.84 24.34
CA ASP A 333 -12.44 -21.19 25.54
C ASP A 333 -10.92 -21.04 25.45
N VAL A 334 -10.22 -22.05 24.92
CA VAL A 334 -8.77 -21.99 24.65
C VAL A 334 -8.43 -20.86 23.68
N VAL A 335 -9.23 -20.69 22.62
CA VAL A 335 -9.02 -19.59 21.67
C VAL A 335 -9.32 -18.23 22.33
N GLY A 336 -10.38 -18.15 23.14
CA GLY A 336 -10.71 -16.95 23.93
C GLY A 336 -9.59 -16.54 24.89
N ASP A 337 -9.02 -17.50 25.63
CA ASP A 337 -7.88 -17.26 26.54
C ASP A 337 -6.66 -16.74 25.78
N ARG A 338 -6.31 -17.34 24.63
CA ARG A 338 -5.22 -16.84 23.77
C ARG A 338 -5.45 -15.41 23.31
N LEU A 339 -6.68 -15.08 22.88
CA LEU A 339 -7.06 -13.72 22.49
C LEU A 339 -6.90 -12.74 23.67
N LEU A 340 -7.31 -13.14 24.89
CA LEU A 340 -7.12 -12.32 26.08
C LEU A 340 -5.65 -12.11 26.44
N ASP A 341 -4.82 -13.15 26.31
CA ASP A 341 -3.38 -13.03 26.58
C ASP A 341 -2.70 -12.05 25.62
N VAL A 342 -2.99 -12.14 24.32
CA VAL A 342 -2.44 -11.21 23.33
C VAL A 342 -3.05 -9.81 23.44
N TYR A 343 -4.29 -9.67 23.93
CA TYR A 343 -4.89 -8.36 24.24
C TYR A 343 -4.11 -7.61 25.33
N ARG A 344 -3.72 -8.33 26.38
CA ARG A 344 -3.02 -7.76 27.55
C ARG A 344 -1.66 -7.18 27.17
N VAL A 345 -0.90 -7.88 26.33
CA VAL A 345 0.46 -7.48 25.95
C VAL A 345 0.52 -6.72 24.63
N GLY A 346 -0.52 -6.83 23.80
CA GLY A 346 -0.51 -6.28 22.45
C GLY A 346 -0.68 -4.77 22.40
N PRO A 347 -0.10 -4.10 21.37
CA PRO A 347 -0.25 -2.68 21.15
C PRO A 347 -1.71 -2.31 20.88
N VAL A 348 -2.10 -1.09 21.27
CA VAL A 348 -3.49 -0.58 21.17
C VAL A 348 -4.11 -0.80 19.79
N ARG A 349 -3.32 -0.68 18.71
CA ARG A 349 -3.78 -0.91 17.33
C ARG A 349 -4.38 -2.30 17.08
N LEU A 350 -3.89 -3.35 17.75
CA LEU A 350 -4.38 -4.73 17.58
C LEU A 350 -5.55 -5.04 18.51
N ARG A 351 -5.71 -4.28 19.60
CA ARG A 351 -6.70 -4.57 20.63
C ARG A 351 -8.14 -4.55 20.10
N CYS A 352 -8.44 -3.67 19.15
CA CYS A 352 -9.76 -3.63 18.52
C CYS A 352 -10.05 -4.91 17.72
N ASP A 353 -9.10 -5.36 16.90
CA ASP A 353 -9.26 -6.59 16.10
C ASP A 353 -9.41 -7.82 17.00
N ILE A 354 -8.66 -7.87 18.10
CA ILE A 354 -8.76 -8.94 19.11
C ILE A 354 -10.14 -8.95 19.76
N VAL A 355 -10.64 -7.78 20.18
CA VAL A 355 -11.98 -7.65 20.77
C VAL A 355 -13.05 -8.09 19.78
N LEU A 356 -12.97 -7.64 18.52
CA LEU A 356 -13.95 -8.02 17.49
C LEU A 356 -13.94 -9.52 17.20
N ALA A 357 -12.75 -10.13 17.13
CA ALA A 357 -12.62 -11.58 16.99
C ALA A 357 -13.22 -12.31 18.21
N ALA A 358 -12.94 -11.84 19.43
CA ALA A 358 -13.50 -12.42 20.65
C ALA A 358 -15.03 -12.28 20.71
N LEU A 359 -15.59 -11.12 20.35
CA LEU A 359 -17.04 -10.89 20.27
C LEU A 359 -17.72 -11.82 19.25
N LYS A 360 -17.09 -11.99 18.07
CA LYS A 360 -17.59 -12.90 17.04
C LYS A 360 -17.56 -14.35 17.50
N LEU A 361 -16.45 -14.79 18.09
CA LEU A 361 -16.29 -16.14 18.64
C LEU A 361 -17.29 -16.41 19.76
N ALA A 362 -17.40 -15.48 20.71
CA ALA A 362 -18.19 -15.59 21.92
C ALA A 362 -19.68 -15.74 21.62
N VAL A 363 -20.22 -14.84 20.80
CA VAL A 363 -21.66 -14.84 20.47
C VAL A 363 -22.02 -16.02 19.57
N SER A 364 -21.23 -16.30 18.54
CA SER A 364 -21.57 -17.33 17.56
C SER A 364 -21.63 -18.73 18.18
N HIS A 365 -20.96 -18.94 19.31
CA HIS A 365 -20.92 -20.22 20.03
C HIS A 365 -21.55 -20.18 21.44
N ASN A 366 -22.23 -19.07 21.80
CA ASN A 366 -22.83 -18.85 23.12
C ASN A 366 -21.88 -19.09 24.32
N ARG A 367 -20.64 -18.58 24.22
CA ARG A 367 -19.55 -18.86 25.18
C ARG A 367 -19.52 -17.85 26.31
N TRP A 368 -20.10 -18.20 27.45
CA TRP A 368 -20.17 -17.29 28.59
C TRP A 368 -18.80 -16.84 29.11
N HIS A 369 -17.79 -17.72 29.07
CA HIS A 369 -16.43 -17.39 29.45
C HIS A 369 -15.84 -16.31 28.53
N VAL A 370 -15.84 -16.55 27.21
CA VAL A 370 -15.32 -15.60 26.21
C VAL A 370 -16.15 -14.31 26.18
N MET A 371 -17.46 -14.36 26.42
CA MET A 371 -18.31 -13.16 26.59
C MET A 371 -17.86 -12.31 27.76
N ARG A 372 -17.55 -12.92 28.92
CA ARG A 372 -17.01 -12.19 30.08
C ARG A 372 -15.64 -11.58 29.77
N GLN A 373 -14.80 -12.29 29.02
CA GLN A 373 -13.49 -11.76 28.61
C GLN A 373 -13.65 -10.54 27.69
N ALA A 374 -14.48 -10.65 26.65
CA ALA A 374 -14.76 -9.53 25.74
C ALA A 374 -15.41 -8.34 26.47
N GLY A 375 -16.35 -8.61 27.38
CA GLY A 375 -16.92 -7.61 28.28
C GLY A 375 -15.87 -6.91 29.13
N GLY A 376 -14.96 -7.69 29.73
CA GLY A 376 -13.86 -7.17 30.54
C GLY A 376 -12.84 -6.35 29.73
N MET A 377 -12.54 -6.74 28.49
CA MET A 377 -11.67 -5.96 27.59
C MET A 377 -12.25 -4.57 27.29
N LEU A 378 -13.57 -4.48 27.23
CA LEU A 378 -14.35 -3.26 26.98
C LEU A 378 -14.94 -2.64 28.25
N GLY A 379 -14.42 -3.05 29.41
CA GLY A 379 -14.92 -2.59 30.70
C GLY A 379 -14.50 -1.16 31.03
N THR A 380 -14.82 -0.72 32.25
CA THR A 380 -14.52 0.64 32.74
C THR A 380 -13.04 1.05 32.66
N ALA A 381 -12.11 0.10 32.65
CA ALA A 381 -10.68 0.34 32.51
C ALA A 381 -10.17 0.31 31.06
N ALA A 382 -11.04 0.12 30.07
CA ALA A 382 -10.66 0.10 28.67
C ALA A 382 -10.09 1.46 28.23
N ASP A 383 -9.12 1.43 27.32
CA ASP A 383 -8.52 2.64 26.77
C ASP A 383 -9.53 3.40 25.88
N ASN A 384 -9.60 4.73 26.02
CA ASN A 384 -10.52 5.56 25.22
C ASN A 384 -10.29 5.39 23.72
N GLY A 385 -9.04 5.22 23.27
CA GLY A 385 -8.71 5.03 21.85
C GLY A 385 -9.21 3.69 21.31
N LEU A 386 -9.17 2.63 22.12
CA LEU A 386 -9.80 1.34 21.78
C LEU A 386 -11.31 1.49 21.64
N VAL A 387 -11.95 2.16 22.60
CA VAL A 387 -13.40 2.32 22.64
C VAL A 387 -13.90 3.18 21.47
N ASP A 388 -13.22 4.30 21.20
CA ASP A 388 -13.54 5.16 20.05
C ASP A 388 -13.42 4.40 18.73
N ARG A 389 -12.38 3.57 18.60
CA ARG A 389 -12.20 2.72 17.43
C ARG A 389 -13.34 1.69 17.31
N LEU A 390 -13.75 1.06 18.40
CA LEU A 390 -14.86 0.11 18.40
C LEU A 390 -16.18 0.78 17.99
N LEU A 391 -16.47 1.99 18.49
CA LEU A 391 -17.69 2.72 18.13
C LEU A 391 -17.72 3.08 16.64
N ILE A 392 -16.57 3.40 16.05
CA ILE A 392 -16.43 3.56 14.60
C ILE A 392 -16.76 2.25 13.88
N GLU A 393 -16.22 1.11 14.34
CA GLU A 393 -16.52 -0.20 13.73
C GLU A 393 -18.00 -0.56 13.84
N ILE A 394 -18.66 -0.24 14.96
CA ILE A 394 -20.12 -0.43 15.13
C ILE A 394 -20.91 0.37 14.08
N SER A 395 -20.47 1.60 13.76
CA SER A 395 -21.12 2.41 12.71
C SER A 395 -21.00 1.80 11.30
N LEU A 396 -19.96 0.99 11.06
CA LEU A 396 -19.70 0.30 9.80
C LEU A 396 -20.40 -1.07 9.73
N ASP A 397 -20.46 -1.78 10.86
CA ASP A 397 -21.10 -3.08 11.01
C ASP A 397 -22.03 -3.07 12.25
N PRO A 398 -23.32 -2.75 12.07
CA PRO A 398 -24.31 -2.73 13.15
C PRO A 398 -24.47 -4.08 13.86
N THR A 399 -24.00 -5.20 13.28
CA THR A 399 -24.06 -6.49 13.97
C THR A 399 -23.18 -6.55 15.20
N ILE A 400 -22.16 -5.68 15.30
CA ILE A 400 -21.29 -5.58 16.49
C ILE A 400 -22.09 -5.07 17.68
N GLU A 401 -22.98 -4.08 17.50
CA GLU A 401 -23.87 -3.59 18.55
C GLU A 401 -24.75 -4.73 19.08
N ASN A 402 -25.35 -5.50 18.18
CA ASN A 402 -26.17 -6.66 18.55
C ASN A 402 -25.39 -7.66 19.40
N ARG A 403 -24.11 -7.89 19.10
CA ARG A 403 -23.23 -8.77 19.88
C ARG A 403 -22.97 -8.23 21.29
N LEU A 404 -22.79 -6.92 21.45
CA LEU A 404 -22.66 -6.29 22.77
C LEU A 404 -23.95 -6.46 23.59
N ARG A 405 -25.12 -6.22 22.98
CA ARG A 405 -26.43 -6.41 23.63
C ARG A 405 -26.70 -7.87 23.98
N GLN A 406 -26.19 -8.81 23.19
CA GLN A 406 -26.24 -10.23 23.51
C GLN A 406 -25.41 -10.57 24.75
N ILE A 407 -24.26 -9.93 24.95
CA ILE A 407 -23.49 -10.10 26.20
C ILE A 407 -24.31 -9.64 27.41
N GLU A 408 -24.99 -8.51 27.33
CA GLU A 408 -25.85 -8.01 28.43
C GLU A 408 -27.01 -8.95 28.74
N SER A 409 -27.65 -9.51 27.71
CA SER A 409 -28.81 -10.38 27.91
C SER A 409 -28.43 -11.80 28.34
N ILE A 410 -27.35 -12.37 27.80
CA ILE A 410 -26.98 -13.77 28.00
C ILE A 410 -26.23 -13.97 29.33
N ILE A 411 -25.23 -13.13 29.61
CA ILE A 411 -24.41 -13.27 30.83
C ILE A 411 -24.77 -12.24 31.91
N HIS A 412 -25.85 -11.48 31.70
CA HIS A 412 -26.31 -10.43 32.60
C HIS A 412 -25.21 -9.40 32.91
N TRP A 413 -24.43 -9.02 31.88
CA TRP A 413 -23.38 -8.02 32.03
C TRP A 413 -24.00 -6.64 32.32
N PRO A 414 -23.76 -6.02 33.49
CA PRO A 414 -24.43 -4.78 33.84
C PRO A 414 -23.93 -3.60 33.00
N ARG A 415 -24.81 -2.65 32.68
CA ARG A 415 -24.48 -1.49 31.84
C ARG A 415 -23.29 -0.69 32.39
N GLU A 416 -23.24 -0.52 33.71
CA GLU A 416 -22.16 0.18 34.45
C GLU A 416 -20.79 -0.49 34.36
N HIS A 417 -20.72 -1.76 33.93
CA HIS A 417 -19.46 -2.47 33.77
C HIS A 417 -18.82 -2.21 32.40
N TRP A 418 -19.57 -1.68 31.43
CA TRP A 418 -18.99 -1.19 30.19
C TRP A 418 -18.21 0.10 30.42
N HIS A 419 -17.27 0.39 29.52
CA HIS A 419 -16.71 1.72 29.41
C HIS A 419 -17.82 2.77 29.20
N GLU A 420 -17.72 3.92 29.86
CA GLU A 420 -18.74 4.99 29.89
C GLU A 420 -19.29 5.32 28.49
N ARG A 421 -18.39 5.50 27.50
CA ARG A 421 -18.77 5.80 26.11
C ARG A 421 -19.59 4.69 25.44
N ILE A 422 -19.30 3.41 25.74
CA ILE A 422 -20.07 2.27 25.22
C ILE A 422 -21.45 2.25 25.87
N ALA A 423 -21.51 2.48 27.18
CA ALA A 423 -22.77 2.55 27.91
C ALA A 423 -23.70 3.63 27.33
N ASN A 424 -23.18 4.85 27.17
CA ASN A 424 -23.94 5.98 26.60
C ASN A 424 -24.42 5.68 25.17
N PHE A 425 -23.54 5.14 24.31
CA PHE A 425 -23.91 4.78 22.94
C PHE A 425 -25.08 3.77 22.90
N LEU A 426 -25.01 2.73 23.74
CA LEU A 426 -26.05 1.70 23.77
C LEU A 426 -27.38 2.20 24.35
N GLU A 427 -27.36 3.25 25.18
CA GLU A 427 -28.57 3.94 25.67
C GLU A 427 -29.20 4.84 24.60
N GLU A 428 -28.40 5.64 23.88
CA GLU A 428 -28.87 6.51 22.80
C GLU A 428 -29.50 5.73 21.63
N SER A 429 -28.91 4.58 21.28
CA SER A 429 -29.45 3.69 20.25
C SER A 429 -30.83 3.11 20.61
N LEU A 430 -31.10 2.84 21.90
CA LEU A 430 -32.42 2.38 22.36
C LEU A 430 -33.50 3.45 22.18
N ALA A 431 -33.16 4.73 22.39
CA ALA A 431 -34.10 5.84 22.21
C ALA A 431 -34.50 6.06 20.75
N THR A 432 -33.61 5.71 19.81
CA THR A 432 -33.83 5.87 18.36
C THR A 432 -34.67 4.74 17.75
N THR A 433 -34.72 3.57 18.39
CA THR A 433 -35.48 2.39 17.90
C THR A 433 -36.94 2.37 18.40
N GLN A 434 -37.32 3.27 19.31
CA GLN A 434 -38.68 3.40 19.86
C GLN A 434 -39.52 4.54 19.25
N ILE A 435 -39.04 5.13 18.15
CA ILE A 435 -39.76 6.11 17.30
C ILE A 435 -39.98 5.47 15.94
#